data_AF-A0A953ZDZ1-F1
#
_entry.id   AF-A0A953ZDZ1-F1
#
_cell.length_a   1.000
_cell.length_b   1.000
_cell.length_c   1.000
_cell.angle_alpha   90.00
_cell.angle_beta   90.00
_cell.angle_gamma   90.00
#
_symmetry.space_group_name_H-M   'P 1'
#
loop_
_entity.id
_entity.type
_entity.pdbx_description
1 polymer ?
#
loop_
_entity_poly.entity_id
_entity_poly.type
_entity_poly.pdbx_seq_one_letter_code
_entity_poly.pdbx_strand_id
1 'polypeptide(L)'
;IRHGVVRACEKRPVSAAQVDEIVQGIENEVSKKYEREVPTRVIGEMIMDRLKQVDKVAYVRFASVYREFKDPQDFVAAVEGAGH
;
A
#
# COMPACT_ATOMS: atom_id res chain seq x y z
N ILE A 1 9.28 1.44 -0.60
CA ILE A 1 8.15 2.02 0.19
C ILE A 1 7.83 3.45 -0.27
N ARG A 2 8.75 4.41 -0.09
CA ARG A 2 8.54 5.84 -0.41
C ARG A 2 7.92 6.12 -1.78
N HIS A 3 8.44 5.51 -2.85
CA HIS A 3 7.93 5.74 -4.21
C HIS A 3 6.44 5.40 -4.36
N GLY A 4 5.97 4.32 -3.72
CA GLY A 4 4.55 3.94 -3.75
C GLY A 4 3.65 4.96 -3.03
N VAL A 5 4.11 5.47 -1.88
CA VAL A 5 3.39 6.51 -1.12
C VAL A 5 3.35 7.83 -1.89
N VAL A 6 4.48 8.27 -2.45
CA VAL A 6 4.57 9.49 -3.27
C VAL A 6 3.62 9.43 -4.46
N ARG A 7 3.61 8.31 -5.20
CA ARG A 7 2.73 8.12 -6.35
C ARG A 7 1.25 8.16 -5.95
N ALA A 8 0.89 7.57 -4.81
CA ALA A 8 -0.48 7.62 -4.31
C ALA A 8 -0.93 9.04 -3.92
N CYS A 9 -0.02 9.82 -3.34
CA CYS A 9 -0.24 11.20 -2.94
C CYS A 9 -0.11 12.22 -4.09
N GLU A 10 0.12 11.80 -5.33
CA GLU A 10 0.35 12.71 -6.45
C GLU A 10 -0.87 13.63 -6.68
N LYS A 11 -0.63 14.95 -6.78
CA LYS A 11 -1.68 15.98 -6.88
C LYS A 11 -2.67 16.00 -5.71
N ARG A 12 -2.30 15.49 -4.54
CA ARG A 12 -3.08 15.59 -3.29
C ARG A 12 -2.50 16.64 -2.36
N PRO A 13 -3.29 17.20 -1.43
CA PRO A 13 -2.81 18.13 -0.40
C PRO A 13 -2.05 17.38 0.70
N VAL A 14 -1.04 16.59 0.33
CA VAL A 14 -0.17 15.84 1.25
C VAL A 14 1.24 16.38 1.09
N SER A 15 1.78 16.95 2.16
CA SER A 15 3.13 17.53 2.14
C SER A 15 4.21 16.45 2.10
N ALA A 16 5.38 16.79 1.54
CA ALA A 16 6.53 15.89 1.54
C ALA A 16 6.92 15.42 2.96
N ALA A 17 6.78 16.29 3.97
CA ALA A 17 7.00 15.95 5.37
C ALA A 17 6.04 14.86 5.87
N GLN A 18 4.75 14.95 5.53
CA GLN A 18 3.76 13.92 5.89
C GLN A 18 4.08 12.58 5.21
N VAL A 19 4.52 12.62 3.94
CA VAL A 19 4.99 11.40 3.25
C VAL A 19 6.19 10.79 3.97
N ASP A 20 7.14 11.61 4.41
CA ASP A 20 8.31 11.14 5.15
C ASP A 20 7.93 10.53 6.50
N GLU A 21 7.03 11.16 7.27
CA GLU A 21 6.49 10.60 8.52
C GLU A 21 5.80 9.25 8.29
N ILE A 22 4.98 9.14 7.23
CA ILE A 22 4.33 7.89 6.86
C ILE A 22 5.38 6.82 6.57
N VAL A 23 6.43 7.13 5.81
CA VAL A 23 7.48 6.16 5.45
C VAL A 23 8.30 5.77 6.67
N GLN A 24 8.84 6.74 7.40
CA GLN A 24 9.67 6.51 8.58
C GLN A 24 8.94 5.70 9.65
N GLY A 25 7.68 6.03 9.94
CA GLY A 25 6.96 5.27 10.95
C GLY A 25 6.67 3.84 10.49
N ILE A 26 6.57 3.56 9.18
CA ILE A 26 6.36 2.20 8.67
C ILE A 26 7.66 1.43 8.85
N GLU A 27 8.79 2.03 8.44
CA GLU A 27 10.11 1.43 8.60
C GLU A 27 10.43 1.13 10.06
N ASN A 28 10.07 2.04 10.97
CA ASN A 28 10.25 1.85 12.41
C ASN A 28 9.37 0.71 12.97
N GLU A 29 8.08 0.67 12.62
CA GLU A 29 7.17 -0.43 13.00
C GLU A 29 7.65 -1.78 12.46
N VAL A 30 8.08 -1.79 11.20
CA VAL A 30 8.63 -2.98 10.55
C VAL A 30 9.89 -3.45 11.25
N SER A 31 10.84 -2.56 11.50
CA SER A 31 12.10 -2.90 12.16
C SER A 31 11.89 -3.41 13.59
N LYS A 32 10.85 -2.96 14.29
CA LYS A 32 10.48 -3.45 15.62
C LYS A 32 9.79 -4.81 15.61
N LYS A 33 8.99 -5.10 14.58
CA LYS A 33 8.17 -6.32 14.50
C LYS A 33 8.82 -7.46 13.72
N TYR A 34 9.77 -7.16 12.83
CA TYR A 34 10.35 -8.13 11.91
C TYR A 34 11.88 -8.02 11.94
N GLU A 35 12.54 -9.08 12.41
CA GLU A 35 14.00 -9.11 12.55
C GLU A 35 14.76 -9.46 11.25
N ARG A 36 14.09 -10.08 10.27
CA ARG A 36 14.76 -10.56 9.04
C ARG A 36 13.95 -10.36 7.77
N GLU A 37 12.71 -10.83 7.74
CA GLU A 37 11.89 -10.83 6.53
C GLU A 37 10.54 -10.20 6.81
N VAL A 38 10.15 -9.26 5.97
CA VAL A 38 8.95 -8.44 6.16
C VAL A 38 7.98 -8.79 5.05
N PRO A 39 6.78 -9.30 5.37
CA PRO A 39 5.78 -9.57 4.35
C PRO A 39 5.39 -8.26 3.65
N THR A 40 5.51 -8.21 2.33
CA THR A 40 5.05 -7.08 1.52
C THR A 40 3.58 -6.76 1.77
N ARG A 41 2.79 -7.78 2.11
CA ARG A 41 1.39 -7.64 2.51
C ARG A 41 1.25 -6.69 3.70
N VAL A 42 2.03 -6.92 4.75
CA VAL A 42 1.98 -6.15 6.00
C VAL A 42 2.38 -4.70 5.74
N ILE A 43 3.43 -4.47 4.94
CA ILE A 43 3.85 -3.12 4.54
C ILE A 43 2.73 -2.38 3.82
N GLY A 44 2.07 -3.02 2.85
CA GLY A 44 0.98 -2.39 2.11
C GLY A 44 -0.25 -2.10 2.98
N GLU A 45 -0.57 -2.98 3.93
CA GLU A 45 -1.65 -2.73 4.91
C GLU A 45 -1.33 -1.52 5.80
N MET A 46 -0.08 -1.39 6.28
CA MET A 46 0.35 -0.22 7.05
C MET A 46 0.34 1.08 6.24
N ILE A 47 0.71 1.05 4.96
CA ILE A 47 0.60 2.21 4.06
C ILE A 47 -0.87 2.59 3.88
N MET A 48 -1.74 1.62 3.62
CA MET A 48 -3.16 1.83 3.42
C MET A 48 -3.83 2.44 4.65
N ASP A 49 -3.52 1.97 5.85
CA ASP A 49 -4.06 2.51 7.09
C ASP A 49 -3.68 3.99 7.28
N ARG A 50 -2.41 4.33 7.08
CA ARG A 50 -1.92 5.71 7.20
C ARG A 50 -2.50 6.63 6.13
N LEU A 51 -2.54 6.17 4.88
CA LEU A 51 -3.15 6.94 3.79
C LEU A 51 -4.64 7.16 4.04
N LYS A 52 -5.37 6.20 4.63
CA LYS A 52 -6.79 6.35 4.95
C LYS A 52 -7.03 7.48 5.96
N GLN A 53 -6.10 7.69 6.89
CA GLN A 53 -6.14 8.78 7.87
C GLN A 53 -5.75 10.12 7.26
N VAL A 54 -4.81 10.13 6.31
CA VAL A 54 -4.25 11.35 5.70
C VAL A 54 -5.10 11.84 4.54
N ASP A 55 -5.43 10.97 3.58
CA ASP A 55 -6.18 11.32 2.39
C ASP A 55 -6.89 10.10 1.76
N LYS A 56 -8.23 10.12 1.75
CA LYS A 56 -9.04 9.02 1.22
C LYS A 56 -8.78 8.71 -0.26
N VAL A 57 -8.42 9.71 -1.08
CA VAL A 57 -8.18 9.51 -2.51
C VAL A 57 -6.80 8.86 -2.74
N ALA A 58 -5.78 9.29 -1.99
CA ALA A 58 -4.47 8.66 -1.99
C ALA A 58 -4.57 7.19 -1.55
N TYR A 59 -5.37 6.90 -0.51
CA TYR A 59 -5.69 5.54 -0.09
C TYR A 59 -6.28 4.70 -1.23
N VAL A 60 -7.34 5.19 -1.90
CA VAL A 60 -7.98 4.45 -3.00
C VAL A 60 -6.99 4.19 -4.13
N ARG A 61 -6.18 5.19 -4.51
CA ARG A 61 -5.16 5.03 -5.56
C ARG A 61 -4.10 3.99 -5.19
N PHE A 62 -3.62 4.01 -3.95
CA PHE A 62 -2.67 3.02 -3.48
C PHE A 62 -3.30 1.62 -3.44
N ALA A 63 -4.54 1.52 -2.96
CA ALA A 63 -5.29 0.27 -2.86
C ALA A 63 -5.53 -0.37 -4.23
N SER A 64 -5.77 0.40 -5.29
CA SER A 64 -5.91 -0.12 -6.66
C SER A 64 -4.64 -0.82 -7.13
N VAL A 65 -3.47 -0.22 -6.93
CA VAL A 65 -2.18 -0.83 -7.31
C VAL A 65 -1.88 -2.01 -6.39
N TYR A 66 -2.11 -1.87 -5.08
CA TYR A 66 -1.83 -2.93 -4.14
C TYR A 66 -2.72 -4.17 -4.35
N ARG A 67 -3.99 -4.02 -4.75
CA ARG A 67 -4.84 -5.14 -5.18
C ARG A 67 -4.33 -5.79 -6.46
N GLU A 68 -3.97 -5.01 -7.47
CA GLU A 68 -3.39 -5.53 -8.73
C GLU A 68 -2.12 -6.38 -8.48
N PHE A 69 -1.31 -6.02 -7.47
CA PHE A 69 -0.13 -6.79 -7.06
C PHE A 69 -0.42 -8.00 -6.15
N LYS A 70 -1.59 -8.06 -5.50
CA LYS A 70 -2.00 -9.18 -4.65
C LYS A 70 -2.70 -10.29 -5.45
N ASP A 71 -3.11 -9.99 -6.69
CA ASP A 71 -3.95 -10.83 -7.54
C ASP A 71 -3.26 -11.45 -8.79
N PRO A 72 -1.98 -11.86 -8.81
CA PRO A 72 -1.52 -12.73 -9.90
C PRO A 72 -2.15 -14.13 -9.84
N GLN A 73 -2.64 -14.58 -8.66
CA GLN A 73 -3.32 -15.87 -8.49
C GLN A 73 -4.85 -15.81 -8.68
N ASP A 74 -5.48 -14.65 -8.53
CA ASP A 74 -6.92 -14.49 -8.75
C ASP A 74 -7.27 -14.33 -10.24
N PHE A 75 -6.28 -13.95 -11.06
CA PHE A 75 -6.44 -13.80 -12.51
C PHE A 75 -6.86 -15.12 -13.21
N VAL A 76 -6.50 -16.28 -12.63
CA VAL A 76 -6.92 -17.60 -13.13
C VAL A 76 -8.33 -17.96 -12.64
N ALA A 77 -8.71 -17.56 -11.43
CA ALA A 77 -10.05 -17.81 -10.88
C ALA A 77 -11.13 -16.97 -11.58
N ALA A 78 -10.80 -15.76 -12.04
CA ALA A 78 -11.73 -14.90 -12.79
C ALA A 78 -11.97 -15.38 -14.24
N VAL A 79 -11.02 -16.11 -14.84
CA VAL A 79 -11.13 -16.65 -16.22
C VAL A 79 -11.85 -18.00 -16.27
N GLU A 80 -11.77 -18.82 -15.22
CA GLU A 80 -12.35 -20.18 -15.15
C GLU A 80 -13.76 -20.21 -14.49
N GLY A 81 -14.42 -19.06 -14.31
CA GLY A 81 -15.72 -18.94 -13.64
C GLY A 81 -16.91 -18.57 -14.54
N ALA A 82 -16.69 -18.36 -15.84
CA ALA A 82 -17.73 -17.96 -16.80
C ALA A 82 -18.10 -19.07 -17.80
N GLY A 83 -17.97 -20.33 -17.37
CA GLY A 83 -18.29 -21.52 -18.17
C GLY A 83 -19.14 -22.52 -17.39
N HIS A 84 -20.39 -22.16 -17.08
CA HIS A 84 -21.49 -23.11 -16.94
C HIS A 84 -22.80 -22.44 -17.36
#